data_AF-A0A4U0UP98-F1
#
_entry.id   AF-A0A4U0UP98-F1
#
_cell.length_a   1.000
_cell.length_b   1.000
_cell.length_c   1.000
_cell.angle_alpha   90.00
_cell.angle_beta   90.00
_cell.angle_gamma   90.00
#
_symmetry.space_group_name_H-M   'P 1'
#
loop_
_entity.id
_entity.type
_entity.pdbx_description
1 polymer ?
#
loop_
_entity_poly.entity_id
_entity_poly.type
_entity_poly.pdbx_seq_one_letter_code
_entity_poly.pdbx_strand_id
1 'polypeptide(L)'
;MSGLLDSFGPLLFPLYRAALLRKRILLIGSPPVQVNCNAVYLLSVISGIPQPATEALSPDTDSLLRTQPLFSVGVADIASLSSKDDRTGWIATSTDDILGDKHKLYDLLVELPKPAPGSKRQWPRLPTADGKIIKASQRDLRRYRMLQAELKRLRLARNSHADCVESGGSESDEAPMLGSRHILAESAVSDELLDGEHEVVEPVSWTAAAYNSFLWWASAGSTQGDTDADEEMRFEHELLGDLPHLQDVLEDENDNSAPTDEEASQRDAEETATVLTSYFHRLTEHFITSLASIVNEADDETEAGVEEDEIAITADDVRAMGLDVWSENDAEFVREMLRLWFDREAAVAVEGVRMCGVKVC
;
A
#
# COMPACT_ATOMS: atom_id res chain seq x y z
N MET A 1 14.97 -3.37 -1.70
CA MET A 1 13.54 -3.04 -1.47
C MET A 1 13.07 -1.88 -2.34
N SER A 2 13.97 -0.97 -2.75
CA SER A 2 13.76 -0.05 -3.89
C SER A 2 13.15 -0.75 -5.10
N GLY A 3 13.71 -1.91 -5.45
CA GLY A 3 13.19 -2.74 -6.54
C GLY A 3 11.72 -3.17 -6.39
N LEU A 4 11.16 -3.37 -5.18
CA LEU A 4 9.74 -3.76 -5.04
C LEU A 4 8.82 -2.57 -5.33
N LEU A 5 9.09 -1.43 -4.68
CA LEU A 5 8.34 -0.19 -4.89
C LEU A 5 8.43 0.27 -6.34
N ASP A 6 9.60 0.15 -6.96
CA ASP A 6 9.80 0.51 -8.36
C ASP A 6 9.22 -0.52 -9.33
N SER A 7 9.21 -1.83 -8.99
CA SER A 7 8.66 -2.86 -9.88
C SER A 7 7.14 -2.84 -9.90
N PHE A 8 6.49 -2.67 -8.75
CA PHE A 8 5.02 -2.74 -8.64
C PHE A 8 4.36 -1.36 -8.74
N GLY A 9 5.06 -0.30 -8.34
CA GLY A 9 4.51 1.04 -8.38
C GLY A 9 3.25 1.15 -7.50
N PRO A 10 2.18 1.79 -8.00
CA PRO A 10 0.89 1.85 -7.33
C PRO A 10 0.27 0.47 -7.04
N LEU A 11 0.59 -0.58 -7.82
CA LEU A 11 0.05 -1.93 -7.61
C LEU A 11 0.53 -2.60 -6.32
N LEU A 12 1.53 -2.03 -5.65
CA LEU A 12 2.00 -2.54 -4.37
C LEU A 12 0.89 -2.50 -3.32
N PHE A 13 0.03 -1.49 -3.34
CA PHE A 13 -1.05 -1.32 -2.36
C PHE A 13 -2.17 -2.37 -2.49
N PRO A 14 -2.78 -2.61 -3.67
CA PRO A 14 -3.74 -3.70 -3.81
C PRO A 14 -3.10 -5.08 -3.58
N LEU A 15 -1.82 -5.27 -3.95
CA LEU A 15 -1.10 -6.51 -3.66
C LEU A 15 -0.93 -6.72 -2.14
N TYR A 16 -0.56 -5.68 -1.41
CA TYR A 16 -0.47 -5.68 0.05
C TYR A 16 -1.83 -5.96 0.70
N ARG A 17 -2.91 -5.33 0.21
CA ARG A 17 -4.27 -5.59 0.68
C ARG A 17 -4.67 -7.05 0.47
N ALA A 18 -4.37 -7.64 -0.69
CA ALA A 18 -4.59 -9.07 -0.93
C ALA A 18 -3.79 -9.96 0.04
N ALA A 19 -2.56 -9.57 0.39
CA ALA A 19 -1.74 -10.31 1.35
C ALA A 19 -2.26 -10.18 2.79
N LEU A 20 -2.78 -9.02 3.19
CA LEU A 20 -3.49 -8.81 4.46
C LEU A 20 -4.74 -9.67 4.56
N LEU A 21 -5.47 -9.84 3.46
CA LEU A 21 -6.64 -10.71 3.35
C LEU A 21 -6.30 -12.21 3.31
N ARG A 22 -5.03 -12.57 3.55
CA ARG A 22 -4.56 -13.96 3.52
C ARG A 22 -4.96 -14.71 2.24
N LYS A 23 -4.96 -14.00 1.11
CA LYS A 23 -5.14 -14.61 -0.20
C LYS A 23 -3.94 -15.49 -0.55
N ARG A 24 -4.16 -16.52 -1.35
CA ARG A 24 -3.11 -17.36 -1.94
C ARG A 24 -2.54 -16.63 -3.16
N ILE A 25 -1.33 -16.09 -3.03
CA ILE A 25 -0.69 -15.23 -4.03
C ILE A 25 0.43 -15.99 -4.73
N LEU A 26 0.33 -16.13 -6.05
CA LEU A 26 1.36 -16.75 -6.88
C LEU A 26 2.02 -15.72 -7.81
N LEU A 27 3.33 -15.54 -7.69
CA LEU A 27 4.13 -14.68 -8.56
C LEU A 27 4.77 -15.51 -9.68
N ILE A 28 4.34 -15.29 -10.92
CA ILE A 28 4.99 -15.86 -12.10
C ILE A 28 5.99 -14.86 -12.64
N GLY A 29 7.25 -15.24 -12.69
CA GLY A 29 8.31 -14.40 -13.24
C GLY A 29 9.38 -15.19 -13.95
N SER A 30 10.16 -14.50 -14.77
CA SER A 30 11.33 -15.09 -15.42
C SER A 30 12.50 -15.22 -14.42
N PRO A 31 13.44 -16.15 -14.66
CA PRO A 31 14.74 -16.12 -13.99
C PRO A 31 15.41 -14.75 -14.12
N PRO A 32 16.19 -14.29 -13.11
CA PRO A 32 16.62 -14.99 -11.90
C PRO A 32 15.58 -15.02 -10.77
N VAL A 33 15.43 -16.18 -10.13
CA VAL A 33 14.42 -16.44 -9.08
C VAL A 33 14.64 -15.59 -7.82
N GLN A 34 15.88 -15.17 -7.54
CA GLN A 34 16.23 -14.38 -6.36
C GLN A 34 15.40 -13.09 -6.25
N VAL A 35 15.18 -12.38 -7.36
CA VAL A 35 14.39 -11.13 -7.36
C VAL A 35 12.95 -11.41 -6.96
N ASN A 36 12.37 -12.49 -7.46
CA ASN A 36 11.00 -12.87 -7.14
C ASN A 36 10.88 -13.36 -5.69
N CYS A 37 11.85 -14.15 -5.20
CA CYS A 37 11.89 -14.57 -3.80
C CYS A 37 12.04 -13.39 -2.84
N ASN A 38 12.82 -12.37 -3.22
CA ASN A 38 12.90 -11.14 -2.46
C ASN A 38 11.52 -10.47 -2.41
N ALA A 39 10.79 -10.36 -3.53
CA ALA A 39 9.44 -9.81 -3.52
C ALA A 39 8.48 -10.60 -2.62
N VAL A 40 8.54 -11.94 -2.63
CA VAL A 40 7.77 -12.81 -1.73
C VAL A 40 8.09 -12.52 -0.25
N TYR A 41 9.38 -12.44 0.09
CA TYR A 41 9.81 -12.12 1.45
C TYR A 41 9.30 -10.75 1.90
N LEU A 42 9.51 -9.73 1.08
CA LEU A 42 9.10 -8.36 1.40
C LEU A 42 7.60 -8.23 1.57
N LEU A 43 6.82 -8.83 0.67
CA LEU A 43 5.36 -8.85 0.77
C LEU A 43 4.92 -9.52 2.08
N SER A 44 5.55 -10.63 2.47
CA SER A 44 5.24 -11.31 3.74
C SER A 44 5.55 -10.48 4.97
N VAL A 45 6.61 -9.65 4.92
CA VAL A 45 7.01 -8.77 6.02
C VAL A 45 6.04 -7.60 6.15
N ILE A 46 5.72 -6.92 5.05
CA ILE A 46 4.82 -5.75 5.09
C ILE A 46 3.37 -6.13 5.39
N SER A 47 2.93 -7.35 5.05
CA SER A 47 1.58 -7.86 5.35
C SER A 47 1.44 -8.52 6.72
N GLY A 48 2.49 -8.51 7.54
CA GLY A 48 2.45 -9.04 8.91
C GLY A 48 1.66 -8.12 9.83
N ILE A 49 0.85 -8.69 10.73
CA ILE A 49 0.08 -7.89 11.70
C ILE A 49 1.03 -7.39 12.79
N PRO A 50 1.13 -6.06 13.03
CA PRO A 50 1.97 -5.52 14.08
C PRO A 50 1.37 -5.83 15.46
N GLN A 51 2.22 -5.87 16.49
CA GLN A 51 1.81 -6.24 17.85
C GLN A 51 0.69 -5.33 18.43
N PRO A 52 0.73 -4.00 18.28
CA PRO A 52 -0.34 -3.13 18.78
C PRO A 52 -1.72 -3.47 18.19
N ALA A 53 -1.75 -3.83 16.89
CA ALA A 53 -2.98 -4.22 16.22
C ALA A 53 -3.52 -5.58 16.68
N THR A 54 -2.68 -6.45 17.23
CA THR A 54 -3.10 -7.78 17.70
C THR A 54 -4.03 -7.69 18.92
N GLU A 55 -3.90 -6.63 19.73
CA GLU A 55 -4.75 -6.43 20.91
C GLU A 55 -6.22 -6.16 20.55
N ALA A 56 -6.47 -5.65 19.35
CA ALA A 56 -7.80 -5.37 18.83
C ALA A 56 -8.46 -6.59 18.14
N LEU A 57 -7.71 -7.69 17.96
CA LEU A 57 -8.17 -8.89 17.26
C LEU A 57 -8.56 -10.01 18.23
N SER A 58 -9.43 -10.90 17.76
CA SER A 58 -9.80 -12.11 18.52
C SER A 58 -8.62 -13.11 18.59
N PRO A 59 -8.46 -13.85 19.70
CA PRO A 59 -7.35 -14.81 19.88
C PRO A 59 -7.35 -15.97 18.87
N ASP A 60 -8.49 -16.25 18.25
CA ASP A 60 -8.61 -17.27 17.20
C ASP A 60 -7.86 -16.90 15.91
N THR A 61 -7.42 -15.64 15.78
CA THR A 61 -6.68 -15.12 14.62
C THR A 61 -5.16 -15.25 14.75
N ASP A 62 -4.64 -15.82 15.85
CA ASP A 62 -3.19 -15.99 16.09
C ASP A 62 -2.45 -16.71 14.94
N SER A 63 -3.10 -17.72 14.36
CA SER A 63 -2.56 -18.46 13.20
C SER A 63 -2.48 -17.64 11.92
N LEU A 64 -3.22 -16.53 11.86
CA LEU A 64 -3.32 -15.62 10.72
C LEU A 64 -2.39 -14.42 10.86
N LEU A 65 -1.69 -14.20 11.98
CA LEU A 65 -0.91 -12.97 12.18
C LEU A 65 0.24 -12.80 11.18
N ARG A 66 0.73 -13.90 10.58
CA ARG A 66 1.76 -13.87 9.54
C ARG A 66 1.37 -14.71 8.33
N THR A 67 1.53 -14.14 7.14
CA THR A 67 1.42 -14.87 5.88
C THR A 67 2.57 -15.85 5.74
N GLN A 68 2.33 -17.01 5.13
CA GLN A 68 3.37 -18.02 4.90
C GLN A 68 4.12 -17.76 3.57
N PRO A 69 5.43 -17.41 3.59
CA PRO A 69 6.23 -17.32 2.37
C PRO A 69 6.73 -18.72 1.97
N LEU A 70 6.23 -19.27 0.86
CA LEU A 70 6.69 -20.55 0.31
C LEU A 70 7.89 -20.40 -0.64
N PHE A 71 8.24 -19.16 -1.01
CA PHE A 71 9.31 -18.87 -1.97
C PHE A 71 9.08 -19.59 -3.30
N SER A 72 10.09 -20.30 -3.82
CA SER A 72 10.02 -20.96 -5.13
C SER A 72 9.23 -22.25 -5.04
N VAL A 73 8.11 -22.32 -5.77
CA VAL A 73 7.26 -23.51 -5.91
C VAL A 73 7.23 -23.98 -7.36
N GLY A 74 7.07 -25.28 -7.56
CA GLY A 74 6.99 -25.91 -8.87
C GLY A 74 5.82 -26.89 -9.00
N VAL A 75 5.81 -27.62 -10.11
CA VAL A 75 4.76 -28.62 -10.40
C VAL A 75 4.68 -29.74 -9.34
N ALA A 76 5.79 -30.04 -8.66
CA ALA A 76 5.84 -31.05 -7.60
C ALA A 76 5.01 -30.64 -6.36
N ASP A 77 4.87 -29.34 -6.11
CA ASP A 77 4.24 -28.82 -4.89
C ASP A 77 2.72 -28.71 -5.01
N ILE A 78 2.15 -28.96 -6.19
CA ILE A 78 0.72 -28.78 -6.49
C ILE A 78 -0.18 -29.55 -5.52
N ALA A 79 0.21 -30.76 -5.12
CA ALA A 79 -0.56 -31.54 -4.17
C ALA A 79 -0.60 -30.88 -2.77
N SER A 80 0.50 -30.25 -2.36
CA SER A 80 0.59 -29.45 -1.13
C SER A 80 -0.19 -28.14 -1.27
N LEU A 81 -0.06 -27.41 -2.38
CA LEU A 81 -0.74 -26.13 -2.60
C LEU A 81 -2.27 -26.29 -2.68
N SER A 82 -2.75 -27.47 -3.07
CA SER A 82 -4.17 -27.79 -3.13
C SER A 82 -4.76 -28.26 -1.79
N SER A 83 -3.96 -28.35 -0.71
CA SER A 83 -4.50 -28.73 0.60
C SER A 83 -5.43 -27.65 1.13
N LYS A 84 -6.60 -28.07 1.65
CA LYS A 84 -7.76 -27.22 1.98
C LYS A 84 -7.66 -26.44 3.30
N ASP A 85 -6.49 -25.94 3.67
CA ASP A 85 -6.46 -24.92 4.73
C ASP A 85 -6.83 -23.57 4.10
N ASP A 86 -8.13 -23.37 3.91
CA ASP A 86 -8.69 -22.19 3.23
C ASP A 86 -8.46 -20.90 4.04
N ARG A 87 -8.10 -21.01 5.34
CA ARG A 87 -7.86 -19.86 6.22
C ARG A 87 -6.43 -19.32 6.15
N THR A 88 -5.44 -20.13 5.81
CA THR A 88 -4.02 -19.73 5.83
C THR A 88 -3.54 -19.41 4.42
N GLY A 89 -3.48 -18.12 4.12
CA GLY A 89 -2.87 -17.62 2.89
C GLY A 89 -1.38 -17.91 2.81
N TRP A 90 -0.92 -18.11 1.57
CA TRP A 90 0.50 -18.25 1.26
C TRP A 90 0.91 -17.31 0.13
N ILE A 91 2.19 -16.94 0.12
CA ILE A 91 2.82 -16.18 -0.97
C ILE A 91 3.94 -17.04 -1.55
N ALA A 92 3.90 -17.28 -2.85
CA ALA A 92 4.89 -18.09 -3.55
C ALA A 92 5.28 -17.45 -4.88
N THR A 93 6.39 -17.89 -5.45
CA THR A 93 6.81 -17.56 -6.81
C THR A 93 7.13 -18.81 -7.61
N SER A 94 6.94 -18.75 -8.92
CA SER A 94 7.35 -19.80 -9.83
C SER A 94 7.88 -19.22 -11.14
N THR A 95 8.72 -20.00 -11.81
CA THR A 95 9.13 -19.77 -13.20
C THR A 95 8.30 -20.59 -14.18
N ASP A 96 7.44 -21.49 -13.67
CA ASP A 96 6.64 -22.40 -14.49
C ASP A 96 5.29 -21.77 -14.82
N ASP A 97 5.15 -21.28 -16.05
CA ASP A 97 3.91 -20.67 -16.56
C ASP A 97 2.68 -21.61 -16.40
N ILE A 98 2.90 -22.94 -16.36
CA ILE A 98 1.86 -23.99 -16.16
C ILE A 98 1.08 -23.82 -14.85
N LEU A 99 1.71 -23.26 -13.80
CA LEU A 99 1.00 -22.99 -12.55
C LEU A 99 -0.03 -21.85 -12.70
N GLY A 100 0.20 -20.93 -13.63
CA GLY A 100 -0.72 -19.82 -13.95
C GLY A 100 -2.04 -20.32 -14.53
N ASP A 101 -2.02 -21.39 -15.32
CA ASP A 101 -3.24 -21.98 -15.90
C ASP A 101 -4.12 -22.71 -14.87
N LYS A 102 -3.63 -22.91 -13.64
CA LYS A 102 -4.33 -23.65 -12.58
C LYS A 102 -5.03 -22.70 -11.60
N HIS A 103 -6.05 -22.00 -12.08
CA HIS A 103 -6.83 -21.00 -11.32
C HIS A 103 -7.41 -21.46 -9.97
N LYS A 104 -7.45 -22.76 -9.67
CA LYS A 104 -7.90 -23.27 -8.35
C LYS A 104 -6.83 -23.22 -7.26
N LEU A 105 -5.56 -23.06 -7.63
CA LEU A 105 -4.44 -23.08 -6.69
C LEU A 105 -4.27 -21.76 -5.94
N TYR A 106 -4.54 -20.64 -6.61
CA TYR A 106 -4.30 -19.31 -6.09
C TYR A 106 -5.59 -18.49 -6.16
N ASP A 107 -5.67 -17.43 -5.36
CA ASP A 107 -6.73 -16.43 -5.44
C ASP A 107 -6.27 -15.22 -6.27
N LEU A 108 -4.96 -14.90 -6.21
CA LEU A 108 -4.33 -13.82 -6.96
C LEU A 108 -3.07 -14.33 -7.69
N LEU A 109 -3.02 -14.09 -8.99
CA LEU A 109 -1.82 -14.28 -9.80
C LEU A 109 -1.13 -12.94 -10.00
N VAL A 110 0.20 -12.93 -9.92
CA VAL A 110 1.04 -11.77 -10.20
C VAL A 110 1.94 -12.13 -11.39
N GLU A 111 1.65 -11.57 -12.54
CA GLU A 111 2.46 -11.75 -13.74
C GLU A 111 3.54 -10.67 -13.80
N LEU A 112 4.79 -11.07 -13.56
CA LEU A 112 5.94 -10.18 -13.63
C LEU A 112 6.35 -9.98 -15.10
N PRO A 113 6.66 -8.74 -15.52
CA PRO A 113 7.06 -8.45 -16.88
C PRO A 113 8.39 -9.14 -17.21
N LYS A 114 8.50 -9.69 -18.42
CA LYS A 114 9.76 -10.29 -18.89
C LYS A 114 10.70 -9.15 -19.30
N PRO A 115 11.93 -9.07 -18.76
CA PRO A 115 12.84 -7.96 -19.05
C PRO A 115 13.23 -8.00 -20.54
N ALA A 116 12.73 -7.04 -21.32
CA ALA A 116 13.05 -6.89 -22.72
C ALA A 116 13.98 -5.67 -22.91
N PRO A 117 15.18 -5.84 -23.47
CA PRO A 117 16.09 -4.71 -23.65
C PRO A 117 15.50 -3.68 -24.62
N GLY A 118 15.42 -2.42 -24.18
CA GLY A 118 14.92 -1.30 -24.98
C GLY A 118 13.40 -1.16 -25.04
N SER A 119 12.62 -1.95 -24.29
CA SER A 119 11.18 -1.73 -24.16
C SER A 119 10.88 -0.61 -23.16
N LYS A 120 9.73 0.06 -23.33
CA LYS A 120 9.17 0.93 -22.28
C LYS A 120 9.01 0.14 -20.98
N ARG A 121 9.00 0.85 -19.85
CA ARG A 121 8.65 0.28 -18.54
C ARG A 121 7.32 -0.45 -18.64
N GLN A 122 7.31 -1.71 -18.22
CA GLN A 122 6.10 -2.54 -18.16
C GLN A 122 5.80 -2.80 -16.70
N TRP A 123 4.55 -2.65 -16.32
CA TRP A 123 4.09 -2.96 -14.99
C TRP A 123 3.62 -4.42 -14.87
N PRO A 124 3.70 -5.02 -13.67
CA PRO A 124 3.09 -6.31 -13.40
C PRO A 124 1.57 -6.30 -13.64
N ARG A 125 0.99 -7.48 -13.86
CA ARG A 125 -0.47 -7.65 -13.92
C ARG A 125 -0.95 -8.49 -12.75
N LEU A 126 -2.10 -8.12 -12.18
CA LEU A 126 -2.70 -8.77 -11.02
C LEU A 126 -4.06 -9.40 -11.38
N PRO A 127 -4.11 -10.45 -12.23
CA PRO A 127 -5.37 -11.16 -12.47
C PRO A 127 -5.78 -12.02 -11.27
N THR A 128 -7.03 -11.88 -10.85
CA THR A 128 -7.71 -12.78 -9.91
C THR A 128 -7.96 -14.14 -10.57
N ALA A 129 -8.21 -15.19 -9.78
CA ALA A 129 -8.64 -16.50 -10.28
C ALA A 129 -9.84 -16.44 -11.24
N ASP A 130 -10.73 -15.46 -11.08
CA ASP A 130 -11.90 -15.23 -11.93
C ASP A 130 -11.58 -14.46 -13.23
N GLY A 131 -10.34 -14.01 -13.42
CA GLY A 131 -9.89 -13.25 -14.58
C GLY A 131 -10.10 -11.73 -14.50
N LYS A 132 -10.68 -11.21 -13.41
CA LYS A 132 -10.72 -9.75 -13.12
C LYS A 132 -9.28 -9.27 -12.89
N ILE A 133 -8.89 -8.17 -13.53
CA ILE A 133 -7.57 -7.56 -13.30
C ILE A 133 -7.74 -6.53 -12.18
N ILE A 134 -6.98 -6.71 -11.09
CA ILE A 134 -6.93 -5.75 -10.00
C ILE A 134 -6.03 -4.58 -10.41
N LYS A 135 -6.53 -3.37 -10.18
CA LYS A 135 -5.84 -2.11 -10.41
C LYS A 135 -5.72 -1.35 -9.09
N ALA A 136 -4.73 -0.45 -9.03
CA ALA A 136 -4.56 0.47 -7.92
C ALA A 136 -5.64 1.56 -7.96
N SER A 137 -6.09 2.01 -6.78
CA SER A 137 -7.04 3.13 -6.69
C SER A 137 -6.36 4.46 -6.99
N GLN A 138 -7.16 5.52 -7.19
CA GLN A 138 -6.62 6.87 -7.34
C GLN A 138 -5.87 7.32 -6.08
N ARG A 139 -6.39 6.93 -4.90
CA ARG A 139 -5.70 7.17 -3.62
C ARG A 139 -4.36 6.41 -3.52
N ASP A 140 -4.30 5.16 -3.98
CA ASP A 140 -3.05 4.38 -4.01
C ASP A 140 -1.96 5.03 -4.88
N LEU A 141 -2.34 5.64 -6.01
CA LEU A 141 -1.42 6.38 -6.88
C LEU A 141 -0.84 7.61 -6.17
N ARG A 142 -1.69 8.41 -5.51
CA ARG A 142 -1.23 9.59 -4.76
C ARG A 142 -0.27 9.17 -3.64
N ARG A 143 -0.64 8.14 -2.90
CA ARG A 143 0.18 7.52 -1.85
C ARG A 143 1.54 7.04 -2.35
N TYR A 144 1.55 6.33 -3.48
CA TYR A 144 2.80 5.89 -4.14
C TYR A 144 3.74 7.06 -4.40
N ARG A 145 3.22 8.16 -4.96
CA ARG A 145 4.01 9.35 -5.29
C ARG A 145 4.53 10.05 -4.05
N MET A 146 3.72 10.16 -2.99
CA MET A 146 4.16 10.72 -1.71
C MET A 146 5.29 9.90 -1.09
N LEU A 147 5.16 8.58 -1.07
CA LEU A 147 6.19 7.67 -0.56
C LEU A 147 7.49 7.77 -1.36
N GLN A 148 7.41 7.86 -2.70
CA GLN A 148 8.58 8.11 -3.54
C GLN A 148 9.23 9.47 -3.28
N ALA A 149 8.43 10.51 -3.11
CA ALA A 149 8.92 11.86 -2.81
C ALA A 149 9.64 11.88 -1.46
N GLU A 150 9.10 11.17 -0.46
CA GLU A 150 9.70 11.05 0.87
C GLU A 150 11.01 10.27 0.85
N LEU A 151 11.06 9.13 0.15
CA LEU A 151 12.31 8.38 -0.02
C LEU A 151 13.39 9.19 -0.76
N LYS A 152 13.00 9.98 -1.76
CA LYS A 152 13.92 10.92 -2.44
C LYS A 152 14.41 12.00 -1.48
N ARG A 153 13.51 12.56 -0.66
CA ARG A 153 13.84 13.57 0.35
C ARG A 153 14.87 13.06 1.34
N LEU A 154 14.67 11.85 1.87
CA LEU A 154 15.59 11.20 2.81
C LEU A 154 16.98 11.02 2.20
N ARG A 155 17.05 10.53 0.96
CA ARG A 155 18.32 10.38 0.23
C ARG A 155 19.04 11.71 0.01
N LEU A 156 18.30 12.78 -0.33
CA LEU A 156 18.87 14.11 -0.52
C LEU A 156 19.36 14.74 0.78
N ALA A 157 18.59 14.61 1.87
CA ALA A 157 18.97 15.10 3.19
C ALA A 157 20.28 14.46 3.66
N ARG A 158 20.45 13.16 3.46
CA ARG A 158 21.71 12.45 3.75
C ARG A 158 22.89 12.98 2.94
N ASN A 159 22.74 13.08 1.62
CA ASN A 159 23.82 13.56 0.75
C ASN A 159 24.24 14.99 1.13
N SER A 160 23.28 15.84 1.53
CA SER A 160 23.59 17.19 2.01
C SER A 160 24.33 17.21 3.35
N HIS A 161 24.12 16.20 4.22
CA HIS A 161 24.84 16.07 5.48
C HIS A 161 26.29 15.60 5.28
N ALA A 162 26.53 14.71 4.30
CA ALA A 162 27.86 14.25 3.94
C ALA A 162 28.77 15.38 3.42
N ASP A 163 28.24 16.28 2.58
CA ASP A 163 28.99 17.43 2.04
C ASP A 163 29.42 18.44 3.13
N CYS A 164 28.66 18.55 4.22
CA CYS A 164 28.98 19.43 5.36
C CYS A 164 30.13 18.90 6.23
N VAL A 165 30.33 17.58 6.29
CA VAL A 165 31.42 16.96 7.09
C VAL A 165 32.76 17.05 6.35
N GLU A 166 32.76 17.08 5.02
CA GLU A 166 34.00 17.23 4.22
C GLU A 166 34.48 18.69 4.09
N SER A 167 33.58 19.68 4.19
CA SER A 167 33.95 21.10 4.22
C SER A 167 33.97 21.65 5.64
N GLY A 168 35.16 21.78 6.24
CA GLY A 168 35.38 22.50 7.50
C GLY A 168 35.14 24.02 7.41
N GLY A 169 33.98 24.45 6.91
CA GLY A 169 33.66 25.83 6.55
C GLY A 169 32.42 26.35 7.27
N SER A 170 32.66 27.31 8.17
CA SER A 170 31.74 28.33 8.71
C SER A 170 30.25 27.96 8.84
N GLU A 171 29.81 27.76 10.08
CA GLU A 171 28.41 27.83 10.49
C GLU A 171 27.75 29.09 9.90
N SER A 172 26.88 28.90 8.90
CA SER A 172 25.94 29.89 8.43
C SER A 172 24.55 29.30 8.67
N ASP A 173 23.83 29.87 9.64
CA ASP A 173 22.51 29.43 10.13
C ASP A 173 21.36 29.53 9.09
N GLU A 174 21.65 29.81 7.82
CA GLU A 174 20.66 29.71 6.74
C GLU A 174 20.65 28.30 6.14
N ALA A 175 20.14 27.34 6.93
CA ALA A 175 19.85 26.00 6.44
C ALA A 175 18.82 26.04 5.27
N PRO A 176 18.91 25.15 4.26
CA PRO A 176 17.99 25.10 3.13
C PRO A 176 16.68 24.39 3.50
N MET A 177 15.98 24.85 4.54
CA MET A 177 14.67 24.31 4.94
C MET A 177 13.57 24.59 3.90
N LEU A 178 13.81 25.53 2.97
CA LEU A 178 12.86 25.93 1.93
C LEU A 178 12.86 25.01 0.71
N GLY A 179 13.98 24.33 0.40
CA GLY A 179 14.08 23.46 -0.78
C GLY A 179 13.33 22.14 -0.63
N SER A 180 13.36 21.56 0.58
CA SER A 180 12.77 20.24 0.86
C SER A 180 11.24 20.25 0.75
N ARG A 181 10.58 21.33 1.16
CA ARG A 181 9.12 21.51 1.01
C ARG A 181 8.70 21.68 -0.45
N HIS A 182 9.53 22.30 -1.28
CA HIS A 182 9.22 22.53 -2.69
C HIS A 182 9.30 21.22 -3.51
N ILE A 183 10.22 20.31 -3.18
CA ILE A 183 10.33 18.99 -3.84
C ILE A 183 9.11 18.10 -3.52
N LEU A 184 8.63 18.12 -2.28
CA LEU A 184 7.41 17.41 -1.89
C LEU A 184 6.17 18.02 -2.58
N ALA A 185 6.08 19.34 -2.64
CA ALA A 185 4.97 20.04 -3.30
C ALA A 185 4.95 19.82 -4.81
N GLU A 186 6.10 19.83 -5.50
CA GLU A 186 6.16 19.67 -6.96
C GLU A 186 5.82 18.24 -7.40
N SER A 187 6.13 17.23 -6.57
CA SER A 187 5.78 15.83 -6.83
C SER A 187 4.32 15.48 -6.46
N ALA A 188 3.71 16.19 -5.52
CA ALA A 188 2.32 15.96 -5.09
C ALA A 188 1.29 16.57 -6.06
N VAL A 189 1.68 17.56 -6.87
CA VAL A 189 0.76 18.44 -7.62
C VAL A 189 0.59 18.06 -9.10
N SER A 190 1.40 17.13 -9.63
CA SER A 190 1.23 16.69 -11.04
C SER A 190 0.19 15.57 -11.15
N ASP A 191 -1.06 15.92 -11.46
CA ASP A 191 -2.17 14.98 -11.71
C ASP A 191 -2.05 14.22 -13.04
N GLU A 192 -1.03 14.53 -13.84
CA GLU A 192 -0.73 13.79 -15.08
C GLU A 192 -0.18 12.39 -14.75
N LEU A 193 -0.78 11.36 -15.35
CA LEU A 193 -0.29 9.98 -15.26
C LEU A 193 1.03 9.85 -16.02
N LEU A 194 2.08 9.41 -15.34
CA LEU A 194 3.43 9.26 -15.90
C LEU A 194 3.73 7.79 -16.19
N ASP A 195 4.76 7.49 -16.99
CA ASP A 195 5.37 6.15 -17.12
C ASP A 195 4.40 4.94 -17.31
N GLY A 196 3.26 5.14 -17.99
CA GLY A 196 2.28 4.06 -18.21
C GLY A 196 1.38 3.75 -17.01
N GLU A 197 1.32 4.62 -16.00
CA GLU A 197 0.48 4.48 -14.80
C GLU A 197 -1.01 4.26 -15.13
N HIS A 198 -1.52 4.82 -16.23
CA HIS A 198 -2.89 4.60 -16.72
C HIS A 198 -3.23 3.11 -17.00
N GLU A 199 -2.24 2.26 -17.23
CA GLU A 199 -2.45 0.83 -17.43
C GLU A 199 -2.81 0.12 -16.10
N VAL A 200 -2.28 0.62 -14.98
CA VAL A 200 -2.32 -0.04 -13.67
C VAL A 200 -3.21 0.64 -12.64
N VAL A 201 -3.56 1.90 -12.86
CA VAL A 201 -4.49 2.66 -12.02
C VAL A 201 -5.87 2.61 -12.65
N GLU A 202 -6.91 2.53 -11.81
CA GLU A 202 -8.29 2.66 -12.25
C GLU A 202 -8.56 4.05 -12.83
N PRO A 203 -9.44 4.22 -13.82
CA PRO A 203 -9.84 5.56 -14.24
C PRO A 203 -10.61 6.27 -13.12
N VAL A 204 -10.44 7.59 -13.00
CA VAL A 204 -11.28 8.40 -12.10
C VAL A 204 -12.75 8.15 -12.44
N SER A 205 -13.56 7.81 -11.43
CA SER A 205 -14.99 7.57 -11.62
C SER A 205 -15.68 8.86 -12.08
N TRP A 206 -16.75 8.74 -12.86
CA TRP A 206 -17.51 9.92 -13.30
C TRP A 206 -18.14 10.67 -12.12
N THR A 207 -18.54 9.95 -11.09
CA THR A 207 -19.08 10.52 -9.85
C THR A 207 -18.01 11.33 -9.12
N ALA A 208 -16.80 10.80 -8.97
CA ALA A 208 -15.67 11.54 -8.40
C ALA A 208 -15.32 12.78 -9.23
N ALA A 209 -15.21 12.63 -10.56
CA ALA A 209 -14.90 13.74 -11.45
C ALA A 209 -15.96 14.85 -11.38
N ALA A 210 -17.24 14.48 -11.35
CA ALA A 210 -18.35 15.43 -11.22
C ALA A 210 -18.38 16.11 -9.84
N TYR A 211 -18.14 15.35 -8.77
CA TYR A 211 -18.07 15.86 -7.39
C TYR A 211 -16.91 16.85 -7.24
N ASN A 212 -15.70 16.47 -7.65
CA ASN A 212 -14.51 17.31 -7.58
C ASN A 212 -14.66 18.57 -8.44
N SER A 213 -15.27 18.43 -9.63
CA SER A 213 -15.60 19.59 -10.45
C SER A 213 -16.57 20.52 -9.72
N PHE A 214 -17.67 19.97 -9.17
CA PHE A 214 -18.64 20.77 -8.44
C PHE A 214 -18.02 21.46 -7.22
N LEU A 215 -17.17 20.78 -6.45
CA LEU A 215 -16.43 21.38 -5.33
C LEU A 215 -15.50 22.50 -5.81
N TRP A 216 -14.80 22.33 -6.92
CA TRP A 216 -13.98 23.39 -7.52
C TRP A 216 -14.84 24.60 -7.92
N TRP A 217 -15.98 24.36 -8.57
CA TRP A 217 -16.92 25.42 -8.96
C TRP A 217 -17.55 26.11 -7.74
N ALA A 218 -17.96 25.34 -6.72
CA ALA A 218 -18.62 25.82 -5.52
C ALA A 218 -17.65 26.57 -4.58
N SER A 219 -16.39 26.14 -4.53
CA SER A 219 -15.32 26.82 -3.77
C SER A 219 -14.76 28.04 -4.49
N ALA A 220 -15.11 28.25 -5.77
CA ALA A 220 -14.84 29.43 -6.59
C ALA A 220 -13.44 30.04 -6.37
N GLY A 221 -12.40 29.19 -6.44
CA GLY A 221 -10.99 29.59 -6.42
C GLY A 221 -10.37 29.86 -5.05
N SER A 222 -11.10 29.61 -3.95
CA SER A 222 -10.47 29.55 -2.62
C SER A 222 -9.72 28.21 -2.47
N THR A 223 -8.56 28.21 -1.83
CA THR A 223 -7.81 26.99 -1.44
C THR A 223 -8.57 26.14 -0.41
N GLN A 224 -9.88 26.36 -0.22
CA GLN A 224 -10.75 25.61 0.66
C GLN A 224 -11.36 24.38 -0.05
N GLY A 225 -11.23 24.27 -1.38
CA GLY A 225 -11.52 23.04 -2.12
C GLY A 225 -10.48 21.92 -1.89
N ASP A 226 -9.45 22.21 -1.10
CA ASP A 226 -8.39 21.30 -0.68
C ASP A 226 -8.73 20.54 0.61
N THR A 227 -9.90 20.66 1.26
CA THR A 227 -10.10 19.99 2.58
C THR A 227 -9.89 18.48 2.52
N ASP A 228 -10.50 17.81 1.55
CA ASP A 228 -10.43 16.35 1.44
C ASP A 228 -9.03 15.91 1.00
N ALA A 229 -8.41 16.64 0.07
CA ALA A 229 -7.04 16.39 -0.39
C ALA A 229 -5.99 16.71 0.70
N ASP A 230 -6.22 17.75 1.51
CA ASP A 230 -5.42 18.13 2.66
C ASP A 230 -5.55 17.10 3.78
N GLU A 231 -6.75 16.57 4.03
CA GLU A 231 -6.99 15.50 4.97
C GLU A 231 -6.27 14.22 4.54
N GLU A 232 -6.37 13.83 3.26
CA GLU A 232 -5.58 12.74 2.69
C GLU A 232 -4.08 12.98 2.88
N MET A 233 -3.58 14.17 2.55
CA MET A 233 -2.16 14.51 2.69
C MET A 233 -1.71 14.45 4.15
N ARG A 234 -2.52 14.96 5.08
CA ARG A 234 -2.23 14.94 6.53
C ARG A 234 -2.15 13.51 7.05
N PHE A 235 -3.11 12.67 6.64
CA PHE A 235 -3.11 11.25 6.97
C PHE A 235 -1.81 10.56 6.51
N GLU A 236 -1.42 10.77 5.26
CA GLU A 236 -0.18 10.19 4.73
C GLU A 236 1.07 10.74 5.42
N HIS A 237 1.07 12.03 5.78
CA HIS A 237 2.16 12.64 6.53
C HIS A 237 2.23 12.11 7.97
N GLU A 238 1.11 11.77 8.61
CA GLU A 238 1.10 11.15 9.94
C GLU A 238 1.73 9.76 9.90
N LEU A 239 1.38 8.95 8.91
CA LEU A 239 1.99 7.63 8.69
C LEU A 239 3.52 7.73 8.48
N LEU A 240 3.98 8.76 7.76
CA LEU A 240 5.39 9.01 7.46
C LEU A 240 6.13 9.82 8.56
N GLY A 241 5.42 10.53 9.43
CA GLY A 241 5.99 11.52 10.34
C GLY A 241 6.74 10.91 11.52
N ASP A 242 6.22 9.82 12.07
CA ASP A 242 6.80 9.16 13.24
C ASP A 242 7.90 8.14 12.89
N LEU A 243 8.34 8.08 11.63
CA LEU A 243 9.39 7.13 11.22
C LEU A 243 10.58 7.33 12.18
N PRO A 244 10.97 6.29 12.95
CA PRO A 244 11.96 6.44 14.02
C PRO A 244 13.16 7.14 13.41
N HIS A 245 13.59 8.23 14.05
CA HIS A 245 14.65 9.11 13.56
C HIS A 245 15.75 8.25 12.94
N LEU A 246 15.75 8.15 11.61
CA LEU A 246 16.81 7.48 10.86
C LEU A 246 18.16 8.12 11.22
N GLN A 247 18.14 9.33 11.80
CA GLN A 247 19.22 9.95 12.55
C GLN A 247 19.97 8.96 13.48
N ASP A 248 19.29 8.15 14.30
CA ASP A 248 19.95 7.18 15.20
C ASP A 248 20.59 6.00 14.42
N VAL A 249 20.05 5.65 13.24
CA VAL A 249 20.64 4.66 12.32
C VAL A 249 21.81 5.26 11.52
N LEU A 250 21.82 6.58 11.36
CA LEU A 250 22.84 7.36 10.65
C LEU A 250 23.97 7.85 11.57
N GLU A 251 23.77 7.87 12.89
CA GLU A 251 24.74 8.33 13.90
C GLU A 251 25.73 7.24 14.33
N ASP A 252 25.46 5.96 14.03
CA ASP A 252 26.31 4.84 14.42
C ASP A 252 27.21 4.39 13.25
N GLU A 253 28.12 5.26 12.79
CA GLU A 253 29.40 4.84 12.20
C GLU A 253 30.39 6.01 12.06
N ASN A 254 31.29 6.11 13.03
CA ASN A 254 32.43 7.03 13.06
C ASN A 254 33.59 6.54 12.14
N ASP A 255 33.27 5.93 11.00
CA ASP A 255 34.28 5.34 10.09
C ASP A 255 34.66 6.33 8.98
N ASN A 256 35.90 6.81 9.01
CA ASN A 256 36.46 7.87 8.16
C ASN A 256 36.73 7.42 6.69
N SER A 257 36.04 6.40 6.18
CA SER A 257 36.19 5.93 4.80
C SER A 257 34.91 6.16 3.99
N ALA A 258 35.05 6.80 2.82
CA ALA A 258 33.96 6.89 1.86
C ALA A 258 33.43 5.48 1.53
N PRO A 259 32.12 5.22 1.68
CA PRO A 259 31.55 3.91 1.41
C PRO A 259 31.74 3.55 -0.07
N THR A 260 31.92 2.26 -0.33
CA THR A 260 31.91 1.74 -1.70
C THR A 260 30.50 1.84 -2.31
N ASP A 261 30.40 1.83 -3.65
CA ASP A 261 29.11 1.87 -4.35
C ASP A 261 28.16 0.73 -3.93
N GLU A 262 28.71 -0.44 -3.59
CA GLU A 262 27.95 -1.61 -3.12
C GLU A 262 27.38 -1.38 -1.70
N GLU A 263 28.19 -0.84 -0.79
CA GLU A 263 27.76 -0.50 0.57
C GLU A 263 26.69 0.60 0.57
N ALA A 264 26.86 1.62 -0.28
CA ALA A 264 25.86 2.66 -0.44
C ALA A 264 24.52 2.11 -0.97
N SER A 265 24.56 1.23 -1.99
CA SER A 265 23.35 0.60 -2.53
C SER A 265 22.67 -0.33 -1.52
N GLN A 266 23.44 -1.01 -0.67
CA GLN A 266 22.88 -1.88 0.35
C GLN A 266 22.21 -1.06 1.47
N ARG A 267 22.86 0.00 1.93
CA ARG A 267 22.29 0.96 2.89
C ARG A 267 21.00 1.58 2.36
N ASP A 268 20.98 2.03 1.10
CA ASP A 268 19.77 2.54 0.45
C ASP A 268 18.63 1.51 0.44
N ALA A 269 18.96 0.23 0.24
CA ALA A 269 17.98 -0.84 0.22
C ALA A 269 17.41 -1.15 1.62
N GLU A 270 18.25 -1.06 2.66
CA GLU A 270 17.91 -1.24 4.08
C GLU A 270 17.11 -0.03 4.62
N GLU A 271 17.46 1.19 4.25
CA GLU A 271 16.67 2.38 4.59
C GLU A 271 15.27 2.30 3.96
N THR A 272 15.22 1.99 2.66
CA THR A 272 13.94 1.81 1.95
C THR A 272 13.13 0.68 2.59
N ALA A 273 13.78 -0.37 3.11
CA ALA A 273 13.14 -1.46 3.82
C ALA A 273 12.39 -1.00 5.06
N THR A 274 13.11 -0.26 5.90
CA THR A 274 12.65 0.19 7.20
C THR A 274 11.48 1.16 7.02
N VAL A 275 11.61 2.11 6.09
CA VAL A 275 10.55 3.06 5.75
C VAL A 275 9.31 2.34 5.22
N LEU A 276 9.46 1.41 4.27
CA LEU A 276 8.31 0.67 3.75
C LEU A 276 7.64 -0.19 4.82
N THR A 277 8.42 -0.94 5.60
CA THR A 277 7.89 -1.84 6.62
C THR A 277 7.11 -1.08 7.68
N SER A 278 7.68 0.00 8.22
CA SER A 278 7.02 0.85 9.21
C SER A 278 5.77 1.53 8.64
N TYR A 279 5.83 2.06 7.41
CA TYR A 279 4.68 2.65 6.75
C TYR A 279 3.51 1.65 6.62
N PHE A 280 3.77 0.45 6.08
CA PHE A 280 2.73 -0.55 5.89
C PHE A 280 2.22 -1.14 7.21
N HIS A 281 3.07 -1.30 8.22
CA HIS A 281 2.63 -1.74 9.55
C HIS A 281 1.72 -0.71 10.22
N ARG A 282 2.03 0.59 10.13
CA ARG A 282 1.14 1.65 10.62
C ARG A 282 -0.18 1.68 9.87
N LEU A 283 -0.14 1.50 8.55
CA LEU A 283 -1.35 1.40 7.74
C LEU A 283 -2.18 0.17 8.14
N THR A 284 -1.53 -0.97 8.44
CA THR A 284 -2.20 -2.18 8.95
C THR A 284 -2.84 -1.93 10.30
N GLU A 285 -2.11 -1.29 11.22
CA GLU A 285 -2.59 -0.93 12.55
C GLU A 285 -3.81 -0.01 12.45
N HIS A 286 -3.73 1.01 11.62
CA HIS A 286 -4.83 1.94 11.37
C HIS A 286 -6.08 1.24 10.82
N PHE A 287 -5.93 0.33 9.86
CA PHE A 287 -7.06 -0.44 9.35
C PHE A 287 -7.72 -1.28 10.45
N ILE A 288 -6.93 -2.01 11.24
CA ILE A 288 -7.45 -2.91 12.26
C ILE A 288 -8.11 -2.13 13.39
N THR A 289 -7.49 -1.06 13.89
CA THR A 289 -8.05 -0.27 15.00
C THR A 289 -9.31 0.49 14.58
N SER A 290 -9.34 1.02 13.34
CA SER A 290 -10.55 1.65 12.79
C SER A 290 -11.70 0.66 12.70
N LEU A 291 -11.46 -0.54 12.14
CA LEU A 291 -12.49 -1.57 12.03
C LEU A 291 -12.93 -2.09 13.41
N ALA A 292 -12.00 -2.29 14.35
CA ALA A 292 -12.33 -2.70 15.71
C ALA A 292 -13.23 -1.67 16.42
N SER A 293 -12.95 -0.37 16.23
CA SER A 293 -13.79 0.70 16.78
C SER A 293 -15.23 0.62 16.24
N ILE A 294 -15.38 0.43 14.92
CA ILE A 294 -16.69 0.33 14.26
C ILE A 294 -17.45 -0.92 14.74
N VAL A 295 -16.76 -2.06 14.86
CA VAL A 295 -17.35 -3.32 15.35
C VAL A 295 -17.85 -3.16 16.79
N ASN A 296 -17.05 -2.54 17.67
CA ASN A 296 -17.44 -2.31 19.05
C ASN A 296 -18.68 -1.41 19.15
N GLU A 297 -18.76 -0.35 18.34
CA GLU A 297 -19.94 0.53 18.30
C GLU A 297 -21.19 -0.24 17.83
N ALA A 298 -21.08 -1.06 16.79
CA ALA A 298 -22.18 -1.89 16.31
C ALA A 298 -22.63 -2.95 17.34
N ASP A 299 -21.69 -3.51 18.11
CA ASP A 299 -22.01 -4.47 19.18
C ASP A 299 -22.76 -3.80 20.34
N ASP A 300 -22.35 -2.59 20.74
CA ASP A 300 -23.04 -1.80 21.76
C ASP A 300 -24.49 -1.46 21.33
N GLU A 301 -24.71 -1.14 20.04
CA GLU A 301 -26.06 -0.90 19.48
C GLU A 301 -26.92 -2.16 19.44
N THR A 302 -26.31 -3.32 19.15
CA THR A 302 -26.98 -4.62 19.17
C THR A 302 -27.47 -4.97 20.57
N GLU A 303 -26.64 -4.72 21.60
CA GLU A 303 -27.03 -4.88 23.01
C GLU A 303 -28.18 -3.93 23.41
N ALA A 304 -28.29 -2.77 22.77
CA ALA A 304 -29.40 -1.83 22.93
C ALA A 304 -30.70 -2.25 22.19
N GLY A 305 -30.69 -3.39 21.50
CA GLY A 305 -31.86 -3.99 20.85
C GLY A 305 -32.02 -3.68 19.36
N VAL A 306 -30.95 -3.23 18.69
CA VAL A 306 -30.89 -3.05 17.24
C VAL A 306 -30.23 -4.28 16.61
N GLU A 307 -31.01 -5.29 16.20
CA GLU A 307 -30.45 -6.44 15.48
C GLU A 307 -30.17 -6.06 14.02
N GLU A 308 -28.90 -5.79 13.70
CA GLU A 308 -28.41 -5.68 12.32
C GLU A 308 -27.48 -6.85 11.98
N ASP A 309 -27.86 -7.63 10.96
CA ASP A 309 -27.06 -8.77 10.46
C ASP A 309 -25.75 -8.32 9.76
N GLU A 310 -25.68 -7.05 9.33
CA GLU A 310 -24.56 -6.45 8.61
C GLU A 310 -24.17 -5.11 9.23
N ILE A 311 -22.87 -4.86 9.41
CA ILE A 311 -22.37 -3.56 9.89
C ILE A 311 -22.39 -2.56 8.74
N ALA A 312 -23.11 -1.45 8.90
CA ALA A 312 -23.11 -0.36 7.93
C ALA A 312 -21.79 0.42 7.98
N ILE A 313 -21.04 0.43 6.86
CA ILE A 313 -19.81 1.22 6.73
C ILE A 313 -20.08 2.42 5.83
N THR A 314 -19.93 3.62 6.37
CA THR A 314 -20.18 4.88 5.67
C THR A 314 -18.99 5.28 4.79
N ALA A 315 -19.22 6.26 3.91
CA ALA A 315 -18.18 6.88 3.11
C ALA A 315 -17.10 7.54 3.97
N ASP A 316 -17.50 8.13 5.09
CA ASP A 316 -16.59 8.78 6.03
C ASP A 316 -15.71 7.76 6.73
N ASP A 317 -16.23 6.58 7.06
CA ASP A 317 -15.44 5.47 7.61
C ASP A 317 -14.40 4.96 6.61
N VAL A 318 -14.78 4.79 5.34
CA VAL A 318 -13.84 4.39 4.26
C VAL A 318 -12.74 5.45 4.07
N ARG A 319 -13.12 6.74 4.09
CA ARG A 319 -12.16 7.85 3.97
C ARG A 319 -11.21 7.89 5.17
N ALA A 320 -11.75 7.76 6.39
CA ALA A 320 -11.03 7.75 7.65
C ALA A 320 -10.07 6.57 7.76
N MET A 321 -10.45 5.39 7.25
CA MET A 321 -9.57 4.22 7.13
C MET A 321 -8.38 4.45 6.18
N GLY A 322 -8.39 5.51 5.37
CA GLY A 322 -7.32 5.76 4.41
C GLY A 322 -7.56 5.10 3.04
N LEU A 323 -8.81 4.80 2.69
CA LEU A 323 -9.17 4.13 1.44
C LEU A 323 -9.88 5.09 0.45
N ASP A 324 -10.02 4.66 -0.80
CA ASP A 324 -10.72 5.42 -1.83
C ASP A 324 -12.23 5.09 -1.81
N VAL A 325 -13.05 6.07 -1.45
CA VAL A 325 -14.51 5.94 -1.34
C VAL A 325 -15.18 5.60 -2.69
N TRP A 326 -14.51 5.92 -3.80
CA TRP A 326 -15.02 5.69 -5.15
C TRP A 326 -14.54 4.36 -5.76
N SER A 327 -13.66 3.63 -5.07
CA SER A 327 -13.08 2.37 -5.53
C SER A 327 -13.89 1.17 -5.02
N GLU A 328 -14.46 0.39 -5.95
CA GLU A 328 -15.12 -0.87 -5.59
C GLU A 328 -14.13 -1.89 -5.00
N ASN A 329 -12.86 -1.86 -5.44
CA ASN A 329 -11.84 -2.76 -4.89
C ASN A 329 -11.52 -2.43 -3.42
N ASP A 330 -11.56 -1.15 -3.05
CA ASP A 330 -11.34 -0.73 -1.66
C ASP A 330 -12.57 -1.02 -0.79
N ALA A 331 -13.78 -0.86 -1.33
CA ALA A 331 -15.01 -1.29 -0.66
C ALA A 331 -15.05 -2.82 -0.45
N GLU A 332 -14.67 -3.61 -1.45
CA GLU A 332 -14.54 -5.07 -1.37
C GLU A 332 -13.47 -5.48 -0.35
N PHE A 333 -12.35 -4.76 -0.29
CA PHE A 333 -11.32 -4.97 0.73
C PHE A 333 -11.86 -4.79 2.15
N VAL A 334 -12.65 -3.75 2.42
CA VAL A 334 -13.25 -3.52 3.75
C VAL A 334 -14.18 -4.67 4.14
N ARG A 335 -15.04 -5.12 3.21
CA ARG A 335 -15.95 -6.26 3.45
C ARG A 335 -15.16 -7.53 3.79
N GLU A 336 -14.13 -7.84 3.01
CA GLU A 336 -13.30 -9.03 3.24
C GLU A 336 -12.48 -8.91 4.54
N MET A 337 -12.02 -7.71 4.92
CA MET A 337 -11.30 -7.48 6.17
C MET A 337 -12.19 -7.72 7.38
N LEU A 338 -13.40 -7.17 7.41
CA LEU A 338 -14.36 -7.40 8.50
C LEU A 338 -14.70 -8.88 8.64
N ARG A 339 -14.92 -9.55 7.52
CA ARG A 339 -15.23 -10.98 7.51
C ARG A 339 -14.06 -11.83 8.01
N LEU A 340 -12.84 -11.55 7.55
CA LEU A 340 -11.67 -12.36 7.89
C LEU A 340 -11.21 -12.17 9.34
N TRP A 341 -11.17 -10.92 9.80
CA TRP A 341 -10.53 -10.54 11.06
C TRP A 341 -11.50 -10.40 12.23
N PHE A 342 -12.76 -10.08 11.95
CA PHE A 342 -13.79 -9.83 12.97
C PHE A 342 -14.98 -10.82 12.89
N ASP A 343 -15.04 -11.68 11.86
CA ASP A 343 -16.16 -12.59 11.61
C ASP A 343 -17.52 -11.85 11.46
N ARG A 344 -17.48 -10.67 10.82
CA ARG A 344 -18.64 -9.82 10.59
C ARG A 344 -18.86 -9.53 9.11
N GLU A 345 -20.12 -9.51 8.70
CA GLU A 345 -20.52 -9.06 7.37
C GLU A 345 -20.76 -7.54 7.37
N ALA A 346 -20.52 -6.90 6.23
CA ALA A 346 -20.51 -5.44 6.13
C ALA A 346 -21.20 -4.91 4.88
N ALA A 347 -22.05 -3.90 5.08
CA ALA A 347 -22.66 -3.13 4.01
C ALA A 347 -21.87 -1.84 3.78
N VAL A 348 -20.91 -1.88 2.86
CA VAL A 348 -20.09 -0.69 2.53
C VAL A 348 -20.79 0.21 1.53
N ALA A 349 -21.02 1.46 1.94
CA ALA A 349 -21.59 2.50 1.09
C ALA A 349 -20.57 2.95 0.04
N VAL A 350 -20.73 2.51 -1.20
CA VAL A 350 -20.04 3.11 -2.35
C VAL A 350 -20.77 4.41 -2.66
N GLU A 351 -20.08 5.56 -2.57
CA GLU A 351 -20.71 6.85 -2.86
C GLU A 351 -21.23 6.88 -4.30
N GLY A 352 -22.56 6.94 -4.43
CA GLY A 352 -23.22 7.43 -5.63
C GLY A 352 -23.66 8.86 -5.34
N VAL A 353 -23.34 9.80 -6.22
CA VAL A 353 -23.76 11.20 -6.05
C VAL A 353 -25.28 11.27 -6.08
N ARG A 354 -25.92 11.65 -4.97
CA ARG A 354 -27.36 11.93 -4.92
C ARG A 354 -27.62 13.39 -5.28
N MET A 355 -27.83 13.69 -6.56
CA MET A 355 -28.25 15.01 -7.01
C MET A 355 -29.78 15.10 -7.07
N CYS A 356 -30.37 15.96 -6.23
CA CYS A 356 -31.81 16.24 -6.23
C CYS A 356 -32.72 14.99 -6.14
N GLY A 357 -32.35 14.00 -5.34
CA GLY A 357 -33.13 12.76 -5.16
C GLY A 357 -32.88 11.67 -6.21
N VAL A 358 -31.98 11.89 -7.17
CA VAL A 358 -31.54 10.88 -8.14
C VAL A 358 -30.18 10.35 -7.72
N LYS A 359 -30.07 9.03 -7.53
CA LYS A 359 -28.79 8.35 -7.33
C LYS A 359 -28.08 8.26 -8.69
N VAL A 360 -26.98 8.97 -8.84
CA VAL A 360 -26.06 8.81 -9.98
C VAL A 360 -25.08 7.72 -9.59
N CYS A 361 -25.26 6.54 -10.19
CA CYS A 361 -24.33 5.42 -10.08
C CYS A 361 -23.20 5.56 -11.10
#